data_AF-X1SHJ8-F1
#
_entry.id   AF-X1SHJ8-F1
#
_cell.length_a   1.000
_cell.length_b   1.000
_cell.length_c   1.000
_cell.angle_alpha   90.00
_cell.angle_beta   90.00
_cell.angle_gamma   90.00
#
_symmetry.space_group_name_H-M   'P 1'
#
loop_
_entity.id
_entity.type
_entity.pdbx_description
1 polymer ?
#
loop_
_entity_poly.entity_id
_entity_poly.type
_entity_poly.pdbx_seq_one_letter_code
_entity_poly.pdbx_strand_id
1 'polypeptide(L)'
;MKRKILTCELYNKRFDEIRHYLDRNMGLTLAEREGILRLLRIYAYYGRVYPKASQIADDFGNMIKGCSKRSFWRAIAKLREDGLVQVHNRYLHGRQISNCYRLDKLILCLVRWLLEHGKRYLNLLSLPRELFDALHMANFWRLIWYAKADLSKAVPVQPGLNQEGGTT
;
A
#
# COMPACT_ATOMS: atom_id res chain seq x y z
N MET A 1 -19.24 6.67 0.19
CA MET A 1 -18.20 6.44 1.24
C MET A 1 -17.05 5.65 0.62
N LYS A 2 -15.80 6.10 0.73
CA LYS A 2 -14.66 5.37 0.12
C LYS A 2 -14.38 4.09 0.92
N ARG A 3 -14.34 2.95 0.22
CA ARG A 3 -14.15 1.62 0.80
C ARG A 3 -12.67 1.47 1.20
N LYS A 4 -12.36 1.52 2.49
CA LYS A 4 -11.03 1.27 3.03
C LYS A 4 -10.92 -0.20 3.43
N ILE A 5 -10.04 -0.96 2.77
CA ILE A 5 -9.82 -2.37 3.12
C ILE A 5 -9.05 -2.46 4.44
N LEU A 6 -7.97 -1.69 4.54
CA LEU A 6 -7.23 -1.51 5.77
C LEU A 6 -7.88 -0.39 6.59
N THR A 7 -8.62 -0.75 7.64
CA THR A 7 -9.22 0.21 8.59
C THR A 7 -8.26 0.52 9.74
N CYS A 8 -8.50 1.59 10.50
CA CYS A 8 -7.69 1.90 11.69
C CYS A 8 -7.73 0.76 12.72
N GLU A 9 -8.91 0.19 12.93
CA GLU A 9 -9.09 -0.93 13.83
C GLU A 9 -8.26 -2.14 13.40
N LEU A 10 -8.32 -2.50 12.11
CA LEU A 10 -7.53 -3.59 11.57
C LEU A 10 -6.02 -3.31 11.67
N TYR A 11 -5.60 -2.11 11.28
CA TYR A 11 -4.20 -1.69 11.36
C TYR A 11 -3.65 -1.82 12.79
N ASN A 12 -4.40 -1.37 13.79
CA ASN A 12 -3.98 -1.46 15.19
C ASN A 12 -3.99 -2.90 15.70
N LYS A 13 -5.07 -3.66 15.44
CA LYS A 13 -5.21 -5.06 15.88
C LYS A 13 -4.19 -6.01 15.24
N ARG A 14 -3.66 -5.64 14.06
CA ARG A 14 -2.73 -6.45 13.27
C ARG A 14 -1.37 -5.79 13.08
N PHE A 15 -1.02 -4.83 13.93
CA PHE A 15 0.18 -4.03 13.74
C PHE A 15 1.45 -4.88 13.66
N ASP A 16 1.59 -5.87 14.55
CA ASP A 16 2.76 -6.76 14.59
C ASP A 16 2.84 -7.66 13.35
N GLU A 17 1.71 -8.15 12.87
CA GLU A 17 1.66 -8.94 11.63
C GLU A 17 1.97 -8.11 10.39
N ILE A 18 1.46 -6.88 10.32
CA ILE A 18 1.80 -5.93 9.26
C ILE A 18 3.31 -5.63 9.29
N ARG A 19 3.84 -5.39 10.49
CA ARG A 19 5.27 -5.16 10.71
C ARG A 19 6.10 -6.39 10.30
N HIS A 20 5.63 -7.60 10.59
CA HIS A 20 6.28 -8.85 10.22
C HIS A 20 6.30 -9.05 8.70
N TYR A 21 5.19 -8.79 8.02
CA TYR A 21 5.10 -8.85 6.56
C TYR A 21 6.09 -7.90 5.89
N LEU A 22 6.15 -6.64 6.33
CA LEU A 22 7.09 -5.65 5.79
C LEU A 22 8.56 -6.04 6.01
N ASP A 23 8.86 -6.81 7.04
CA ASP A 23 10.21 -7.30 7.35
C ASP A 23 10.55 -8.53 6.49
N ARG A 24 9.77 -9.61 6.66
CA ARG A 24 10.11 -10.93 6.12
C ARG A 24 9.76 -11.11 4.67
N ASN A 25 8.68 -10.48 4.20
CA ASN A 25 8.23 -10.62 2.82
C ASN A 25 8.74 -9.49 1.92
N MET A 26 9.07 -8.32 2.49
CA MET A 26 9.56 -7.17 1.70
C MET A 26 11.02 -6.79 1.97
N GLY A 27 11.70 -7.44 2.93
CA GLY A 27 13.11 -7.18 3.20
C GLY A 27 13.39 -5.72 3.59
N LEU A 28 12.43 -5.06 4.24
CA LEU A 28 12.61 -3.68 4.70
C LEU A 28 13.39 -3.68 6.01
N THR A 29 14.42 -2.84 6.08
CA THR A 29 15.13 -2.57 7.33
C THR A 29 14.18 -1.91 8.34
N LEU A 30 14.56 -1.90 9.63
CA LEU A 30 13.79 -1.23 10.68
C LEU A 30 13.41 0.21 10.28
N ALA A 31 14.36 1.00 9.80
CA ALA A 31 14.13 2.39 9.42
C ALA A 31 13.24 2.55 8.17
N GLU A 32 13.34 1.64 7.20
CA GLU A 32 12.49 1.66 6.00
C GLU A 32 11.04 1.29 6.35
N ARG A 33 10.88 0.26 7.19
CA ARG A 33 9.59 -0.27 7.62
C ARG A 33 8.73 0.77 8.31
N GLU A 34 9.31 1.57 9.21
CA GLU A 34 8.58 2.60 9.96
C GLU A 34 7.97 3.67 9.05
N GLY A 35 8.73 4.08 8.02
CA GLY A 35 8.24 4.97 6.97
C GLY A 35 6.98 4.42 6.29
N ILE A 36 6.98 3.12 5.95
CA ILE A 36 5.86 2.45 5.29
C ILE A 36 4.67 2.24 6.25
N LEU A 37 4.92 1.86 7.50
CA LEU A 37 3.87 1.72 8.53
C LEU A 37 3.09 3.02 8.71
N ARG A 38 3.76 4.18 8.68
CA ARG A 38 3.07 5.48 8.75
C ARG A 38 2.20 5.75 7.52
N LEU A 39 2.67 5.42 6.32
CA LEU A 39 1.85 5.55 5.10
C LEU A 39 0.61 4.66 5.20
N LEU A 40 0.76 3.42 5.69
CA LEU A 40 -0.34 2.50 5.94
C LEU A 40 -1.30 3.04 7.00
N ARG A 41 -0.79 3.66 8.08
CA ARG A 41 -1.62 4.33 9.09
C ARG A 41 -2.41 5.49 8.48
N ILE A 42 -1.76 6.38 7.73
CA ILE A 42 -2.44 7.51 7.05
C ILE A 42 -3.53 6.98 6.11
N TYR A 43 -3.25 5.91 5.36
CA TYR A 43 -4.26 5.25 4.54
C TYR A 43 -5.41 4.71 5.40
N ALA A 44 -5.12 4.04 6.52
CA ALA A 44 -6.15 3.49 7.39
C ALA A 44 -7.11 4.56 7.93
N TYR A 45 -6.58 5.75 8.27
CA TYR A 45 -7.38 6.89 8.71
C TYR A 45 -8.15 7.56 7.55
N TYR A 46 -7.46 7.95 6.48
CA TYR A 46 -8.01 8.87 5.48
C TYR A 46 -8.34 8.22 4.13
N GLY A 47 -7.91 6.98 3.90
CA GLY A 47 -8.04 6.24 2.64
C GLY A 47 -7.18 6.80 1.49
N ARG A 48 -6.43 7.88 1.75
CA ARG A 48 -5.61 8.62 0.79
C ARG A 48 -4.36 9.11 1.51
N VAL A 49 -3.23 9.11 0.82
CA VAL A 49 -1.92 9.34 1.44
C VAL A 49 -1.21 10.49 0.74
N TYR A 50 -1.26 11.68 1.35
CA TYR A 50 -0.69 12.91 0.80
C TYR A 50 0.40 13.63 1.62
N PRO A 51 1.13 12.98 2.55
CA PRO A 51 2.08 13.70 3.38
C PRO A 51 3.27 14.23 2.56
N LYS A 52 3.87 15.33 3.00
CA LYS A 52 5.18 15.71 2.48
C LYS A 52 6.22 14.68 2.94
N ALA A 53 7.15 14.31 2.06
CA ALA A 53 8.23 13.39 2.44
C ALA A 53 9.08 13.94 3.60
N SER A 54 9.23 15.27 3.70
CA SER A 54 9.87 15.92 4.85
C SER A 54 9.05 15.75 6.13
N GLN A 55 7.74 16.03 6.13
CA GLN A 55 6.88 15.83 7.30
C GLN A 55 6.92 14.39 7.80
N ILE A 56 6.92 13.45 6.86
CA ILE A 56 7.23 12.06 7.16
C ILE A 56 8.59 12.01 7.86
N ALA A 57 9.69 12.30 7.16
CA ALA A 57 11.05 12.20 7.69
C ALA A 57 11.28 12.88 9.05
N ASP A 58 10.71 14.06 9.26
CA ASP A 58 10.87 14.92 10.43
C ASP A 58 10.07 14.36 11.63
N ASP A 59 8.87 13.78 11.39
CA ASP A 59 8.14 13.01 12.40
C ASP A 59 8.96 11.77 12.84
N PHE A 60 9.74 11.15 11.94
CA PHE A 60 10.53 9.92 12.27
C PHE A 60 11.89 10.18 12.90
N GLY A 61 12.63 11.18 12.40
CA GLY A 61 14.04 11.37 12.72
C GLY A 61 14.31 11.61 14.20
N ASN A 62 13.30 12.11 14.90
CA ASN A 62 13.35 12.39 16.33
C ASN A 62 12.96 11.18 17.20
N MET A 63 12.25 10.18 16.65
CA MET A 63 11.71 9.05 17.42
C MET A 63 12.52 7.75 17.25
N ILE A 64 13.16 7.53 16.10
CA ILE A 64 13.87 6.28 15.79
C ILE A 64 15.22 6.57 15.13
N LYS A 65 16.31 6.17 15.81
CA LYS A 65 17.68 6.36 15.31
C LYS A 65 17.86 5.65 13.96
N GLY A 66 18.30 6.39 12.95
CA GLY A 66 18.51 5.87 11.58
C GLY A 66 17.31 6.03 10.64
N CYS A 67 16.15 6.45 11.13
CA CYS A 67 15.03 6.81 10.28
C CYS A 67 15.19 8.25 9.79
N SER A 68 15.50 8.42 8.50
CA SER A 68 15.78 9.71 7.86
C SER A 68 14.97 9.85 6.57
N LYS A 69 14.98 11.05 5.99
CA LYS A 69 14.45 11.27 4.63
C LYS A 69 15.06 10.30 3.62
N ARG A 70 16.34 9.94 3.79
CA ARG A 70 17.04 8.98 2.91
C ARG A 70 16.49 7.56 3.06
N SER A 71 16.30 7.06 4.29
CA SER A 71 15.75 5.72 4.50
C SER A 71 14.30 5.62 4.02
N PHE A 72 13.50 6.68 4.22
CA PHE A 72 12.15 6.74 3.66
C PHE A 72 12.16 6.63 2.13
N TRP A 73 12.99 7.41 1.44
CA TRP A 73 13.08 7.34 -0.02
C TRP A 73 13.63 6.00 -0.53
N ARG A 74 14.53 5.34 0.21
CA ARG A 74 14.97 3.97 -0.10
C ARG A 74 13.82 2.97 0.00
N ALA A 75 13.01 3.05 1.05
CA ALA A 75 11.82 2.21 1.21
C ALA A 75 10.85 2.41 0.04
N ILE A 76 10.58 3.67 -0.31
CA ILE A 76 9.73 4.02 -1.45
C ILE A 76 10.31 3.49 -2.77
N ALA A 77 11.62 3.60 -2.98
CA ALA A 77 12.28 3.12 -4.20
C ALA A 77 12.09 1.61 -4.37
N LYS A 78 12.38 0.80 -3.34
CA LYS A 78 12.16 -0.65 -3.33
C LYS A 78 10.71 -1.01 -3.70
N LEU A 79 9.75 -0.42 -2.98
CA LEU A 79 8.33 -0.71 -3.24
C LEU A 79 7.82 -0.19 -4.59
N ARG A 80 8.47 0.81 -5.18
CA ARG A 80 8.17 1.28 -6.54
C ARG A 80 8.73 0.34 -7.60
N GLU A 81 9.95 -0.17 -7.41
CA GLU A 81 10.56 -1.17 -8.28
C GLU A 81 9.68 -2.43 -8.35
N ASP A 82 9.13 -2.86 -7.21
CA ASP A 82 8.18 -3.97 -7.13
C ASP A 82 6.77 -3.63 -7.64
N GLY A 83 6.53 -2.36 -8.03
CA GLY A 83 5.22 -1.88 -8.48
C GLY A 83 4.13 -1.81 -7.38
N LEU A 84 4.49 -1.97 -6.11
CA LEU A 84 3.58 -1.98 -4.96
C LEU A 84 3.10 -0.59 -4.55
N VAL A 85 3.94 0.42 -4.77
CA VAL A 85 3.67 1.82 -4.47
C VAL A 85 3.84 2.65 -5.73
N GLN A 86 2.92 3.60 -5.96
CA GLN A 86 3.11 4.65 -6.96
C GLN A 86 3.19 6.01 -6.28
N VAL A 87 4.03 6.89 -6.80
CA VAL A 87 4.23 8.24 -6.26
C VAL A 87 3.93 9.25 -7.35
N HIS A 88 2.97 10.13 -7.09
CA HIS A 88 2.55 11.19 -8.00
C HIS A 88 2.79 12.54 -7.34
N ASN A 89 3.51 13.45 -7.99
CA ASN A 89 3.68 14.81 -7.48
C ASN A 89 2.34 15.55 -7.55
N ARG A 90 2.02 16.31 -6.49
CA ARG A 90 0.84 17.19 -6.47
C ARG A 90 1.28 18.64 -6.56
N TYR A 91 0.63 19.38 -7.45
CA TYR A 91 0.89 20.79 -7.70
C TYR A 91 -0.33 21.64 -7.35
N LEU A 92 -0.07 22.85 -6.89
CA LEU A 92 -1.06 23.92 -6.73
C LEU A 92 -0.40 25.20 -7.26
N HIS A 93 -1.05 25.88 -8.21
CA HIS A 93 -0.50 27.07 -8.88
C HIS A 93 0.94 26.87 -9.40
N GLY A 94 1.22 25.74 -10.05
CA GLY A 94 2.55 25.40 -10.59
C GLY A 94 3.61 25.04 -9.54
N ARG A 95 3.32 25.16 -8.24
CA ARG A 95 4.25 24.78 -7.17
C ARG A 95 3.92 23.38 -6.63
N GLN A 96 4.93 22.54 -6.46
CA GLN A 96 4.74 21.23 -5.84
C GLN A 96 4.41 21.41 -4.36
N ILE A 97 3.25 20.92 -3.93
CA ILE A 97 2.79 21.04 -2.55
C ILE A 97 2.98 19.78 -1.72
N SER A 98 3.00 18.59 -2.35
CA SER A 98 3.14 17.29 -1.68
C SER A 98 3.27 16.16 -2.70
N ASN A 99 3.36 14.92 -2.22
CA ASN A 99 3.25 13.72 -3.04
C ASN A 99 1.95 12.98 -2.70
N CYS A 100 1.38 12.30 -3.69
CA CYS A 100 0.35 11.30 -3.53
C CYS A 100 1.00 9.92 -3.60
N TYR A 101 0.88 9.15 -2.52
CA TYR A 101 1.34 7.77 -2.46
C TYR A 101 0.13 6.84 -2.66
N ARG A 102 0.10 6.14 -3.79
CA ARG A 102 -0.89 5.10 -4.07
C ARG A 102 -0.35 3.79 -3.50
N LEU A 103 -1.04 3.22 -2.52
CA LEU A 103 -0.65 2.00 -1.82
C LEU A 103 -1.53 0.79 -2.18
N ASP A 104 -2.34 0.91 -3.24
CA ASP A 104 -3.42 -0.03 -3.56
C ASP A 104 -2.94 -1.48 -3.63
N LYS A 105 -1.89 -1.75 -4.42
CA LYS A 105 -1.29 -3.09 -4.53
C LYS A 105 -0.67 -3.54 -3.22
N LEU A 106 0.08 -2.68 -2.54
CA LEU A 106 0.64 -2.98 -1.22
C LEU A 106 -0.45 -3.44 -0.24
N ILE A 107 -1.59 -2.75 -0.19
CA ILE A 107 -2.72 -3.09 0.68
C ILE A 107 -3.34 -4.42 0.28
N LEU A 108 -3.51 -4.68 -1.01
CA LEU A 108 -4.04 -5.96 -1.50
C LEU A 108 -3.13 -7.13 -1.10
N CYS A 109 -1.82 -7.00 -1.32
CA CYS A 109 -0.85 -8.02 -0.95
C CYS A 109 -0.83 -8.23 0.57
N LEU A 110 -0.85 -7.15 1.35
CA LEU A 110 -0.91 -7.22 2.82
C LEU A 110 -2.16 -7.97 3.30
N VAL A 111 -3.33 -7.62 2.75
CA VAL A 111 -4.61 -8.22 3.14
C VAL A 111 -4.66 -9.69 2.73
N ARG A 112 -4.19 -10.04 1.52
CA ARG A 112 -4.06 -11.43 1.09
C ARG A 112 -3.18 -12.21 2.06
N TRP A 113 -2.01 -11.68 2.41
CA TRP A 113 -1.09 -12.35 3.31
C TRP A 113 -1.72 -12.58 4.69
N LEU A 114 -2.43 -11.58 5.24
CA LEU A 114 -3.17 -11.73 6.50
C LEU A 114 -4.24 -12.82 6.43
N LEU A 115 -4.89 -13.00 5.27
CA LEU A 115 -5.89 -14.06 5.05
C LEU A 115 -5.27 -15.45 5.04
N GLU A 116 -4.16 -15.63 4.32
CA GLU A 116 -3.44 -16.90 4.24
C GLU A 116 -2.94 -17.36 5.61
N HIS A 117 -2.65 -16.42 6.51
CA HIS A 117 -2.18 -16.70 7.87
C HIS A 117 -3.35 -16.77 8.88
N GLY A 118 -4.56 -17.09 8.41
CA GLY A 118 -5.69 -17.57 9.21
C GLY A 118 -6.40 -16.52 10.06
N LYS A 119 -6.31 -15.23 9.71
CA LYS A 119 -6.78 -14.15 10.58
C LYS A 119 -8.23 -13.74 10.29
N ARG A 120 -9.17 -14.22 11.12
CA ARG A 120 -10.64 -14.04 11.05
C ARG A 120 -11.21 -12.61 11.24
N TYR A 121 -10.39 -11.56 11.38
CA TYR A 121 -10.89 -10.20 11.70
C TYR A 121 -11.08 -9.28 10.49
N LEU A 122 -10.80 -9.76 9.29
CA LEU A 122 -11.17 -9.03 8.10
C LEU A 122 -12.68 -9.18 7.92
N ASN A 123 -13.44 -8.07 8.01
CA ASN A 123 -14.85 -8.08 7.61
C ASN A 123 -14.95 -8.18 6.08
N LEU A 124 -14.46 -9.29 5.52
CA LEU A 124 -14.35 -9.53 4.08
C LEU A 124 -15.72 -9.50 3.41
N LEU A 125 -16.78 -9.85 4.14
CA LEU A 125 -18.15 -9.83 3.65
C LEU A 125 -18.66 -8.40 3.40
N SER A 126 -18.00 -7.39 3.99
CA SER A 126 -18.28 -5.97 3.71
C SER A 126 -17.51 -5.43 2.49
N LEU A 127 -16.58 -6.23 1.93
CA LEU A 127 -15.86 -5.84 0.72
C LEU A 127 -16.75 -6.00 -0.51
N PRO A 128 -16.52 -5.23 -1.58
CA PRO A 128 -17.13 -5.48 -2.88
C PRO A 128 -16.83 -6.91 -3.33
N ARG A 129 -17.81 -7.56 -3.97
CA ARG A 129 -17.68 -8.95 -4.43
C ARG A 129 -16.44 -9.13 -5.31
N GLU A 130 -16.14 -8.19 -6.19
CA GLU A 130 -14.99 -8.27 -7.10
C GLU A 130 -13.66 -8.26 -6.35
N LEU A 131 -13.59 -7.48 -5.26
CA LEU A 131 -12.41 -7.42 -4.41
C LEU A 131 -12.29 -8.67 -3.53
N PHE A 132 -13.42 -9.13 -2.99
CA PHE A 132 -13.49 -10.39 -2.25
C PHE A 132 -13.00 -11.54 -3.12
N ASP A 133 -13.55 -11.68 -4.33
CA ASP A 133 -13.20 -12.72 -5.28
C ASP A 133 -11.72 -12.62 -5.66
N ALA A 134 -11.22 -11.41 -5.99
CA ALA A 134 -9.80 -11.18 -6.29
C ALA A 134 -8.88 -11.64 -5.16
N LEU A 135 -9.19 -11.30 -3.90
CA LEU A 135 -8.39 -11.69 -2.73
C LEU A 135 -8.41 -13.19 -2.46
N HIS A 136 -9.41 -13.94 -2.95
CA HIS A 136 -9.55 -15.38 -2.76
C HIS A 136 -9.09 -16.21 -3.97
N MET A 137 -8.70 -15.58 -5.08
CA MET A 137 -8.17 -16.29 -6.24
C MET A 137 -6.94 -17.12 -5.88
N ALA A 138 -6.93 -18.40 -6.24
CA ALA A 138 -5.82 -19.32 -5.98
C ALA A 138 -4.49 -18.83 -6.58
N ASN A 139 -4.55 -18.08 -7.69
CA ASN A 139 -3.40 -17.52 -8.39
C ASN A 139 -3.17 -16.03 -8.10
N PHE A 140 -3.71 -15.49 -7.00
CA PHE A 140 -3.59 -14.07 -6.63
C PHE A 140 -2.15 -13.54 -6.75
N TRP A 141 -1.19 -14.23 -6.14
CA TRP A 141 0.22 -13.79 -6.10
C TRP A 141 0.87 -13.73 -7.48
N ARG A 142 0.36 -14.51 -8.44
CA ARG A 142 0.79 -14.44 -9.83
C ARG A 142 0.17 -13.25 -10.55
N LEU A 143 -1.10 -12.94 -10.28
CA LEU A 143 -1.87 -11.94 -11.01
C LEU A 143 -1.69 -10.50 -10.51
N ILE A 144 -1.43 -10.31 -9.21
CA ILE A 144 -1.39 -8.97 -8.59
C ILE A 144 -0.34 -8.04 -9.22
N TRP A 145 0.74 -8.61 -9.75
CA TRP A 145 1.80 -7.87 -10.42
C TRP A 145 1.35 -7.25 -11.74
N TYR A 146 0.51 -7.96 -12.49
CA TYR A 146 -0.05 -7.50 -13.77
C TYR A 146 -1.33 -6.68 -13.60
N ALA A 147 -1.99 -6.78 -12.44
CA ALA A 147 -3.24 -6.08 -12.19
C ALA A 147 -3.05 -4.56 -12.15
N LYS A 148 -4.05 -3.81 -12.63
CA LYS A 148 -4.23 -2.39 -12.30
C LYS A 148 -5.12 -2.31 -11.06
N ALA A 149 -4.55 -1.83 -9.95
CA ALA A 149 -5.26 -1.69 -8.68
C ALA A 149 -5.59 -0.21 -8.39
N ASP A 150 -6.87 0.08 -8.22
CA ASP A 150 -7.37 1.36 -7.75
C ASP A 150 -8.54 1.15 -6.79
N LEU A 151 -8.23 1.12 -5.50
CA LEU A 151 -9.20 0.90 -4.42
C LEU A 151 -10.22 2.04 -4.29
N SER A 152 -10.06 3.13 -5.05
CA SER A 152 -11.03 4.21 -5.09
C SER A 152 -12.11 4.06 -6.16
N LYS A 153 -11.95 3.11 -7.10
CA LYS A 153 -12.91 2.82 -8.17
C LYS A 153 -13.97 1.80 -7.71
N ALA A 154 -15.09 1.77 -8.44
CA ALA A 154 -16.18 0.82 -8.20
C ALA A 154 -15.73 -0.64 -8.41
N VAL A 155 -14.97 -0.88 -9.50
CA VAL A 155 -14.25 -2.13 -9.78
C VAL A 155 -12.76 -1.88 -9.52
N PRO A 156 -12.24 -2.28 -8.35
CA PRO A 156 -10.95 -1.79 -7.87
C PRO A 156 -9.75 -2.57 -8.38
N VAL A 157 -9.96 -3.77 -8.94
CA VAL A 157 -8.90 -4.61 -9.48
C VAL A 157 -9.29 -5.00 -10.89
N GLN A 158 -8.43 -4.67 -11.85
CA GLN A 158 -8.58 -5.09 -13.23
C GLN A 158 -7.35 -5.92 -13.59
N PRO A 159 -7.51 -7.19 -14.01
CA PRO A 159 -6.40 -7.93 -14.62
C PRO A 159 -5.84 -7.10 -15.77
N GLY A 160 -4.51 -7.04 -15.89
CA GLY A 160 -3.91 -6.49 -17.09
C GLY A 160 -4.30 -7.37 -18.26
N LEU A 161 -5.28 -6.95 -19.07
CA LEU A 161 -5.39 -7.44 -20.43
C LEU A 161 -4.08 -7.02 -21.11
N ASN A 162 -3.29 -7.99 -21.56
CA ASN A 162 -2.12 -7.72 -22.38
C ASN A 162 -2.52 -6.76 -23.49
N GLN A 163 -1.74 -5.68 -23.66
CA GLN A 163 -1.72 -4.96 -24.92
C GLN A 163 -1.03 -5.88 -25.94
N GLU A 164 -1.78 -6.81 -26.51
CA GLU A 164 -1.48 -7.36 -27.82
C GLU A 164 -2.41 -6.67 -28.81
N GLY A 165 -1.86 -5.78 -29.62
CA GLY A 165 -2.63 -5.00 -30.59
C GLY A 165 -1.79 -4.04 -31.43
N GLY A 166 -1.08 -4.60 -32.41
CA GLY A 166 -0.92 -3.96 -33.73
C GLY A 166 0.25 -3.02 -33.94
N THR A 167 1.43 -3.57 -34.23
CA THR A 167 2.28 -3.01 -35.27
C THR A 167 1.83 -3.55 -36.62
N THR A 168 1.10 -2.74 -37.38
CA THR A 168 1.08 -2.70 -38.86
C THR A 168 0.70 -1.30 -39.28
#